data_AF-A0A6G3WTL9-F1
#
_entry.id   AF-A0A6G3WTL9-F1
#
_cell.length_a   1.000
_cell.length_b   1.000
_cell.length_c   1.000
_cell.angle_alpha   90.00
_cell.angle_beta   90.00
_cell.angle_gamma   90.00
#
_symmetry.space_group_name_H-M   'P 1'
#
loop_
_entity.id
_entity.type
_entity.pdbx_description
1 polymer ?
#
loop_
_entity_poly.entity_id
_entity_poly.type
_entity_poly.pdbx_seq_one_letter_code
_entity_poly.pdbx_strand_id
1 'polypeptide(L)'
;TALALNDLFHLGLTGPELAVVGRRAENDFVGVPCGIMDQMASACCVEGHALHLDTRDLSLRQVPFDPAAQGLTLLVVDTRVKHALGDGAYAERRAGCEEGARLLGIPMLRDLPHENLATALTTLADAGADESVIRYVRHVVGDNHRVE
;
A
#
# COMPACT_ATOMS: atom_id res chain seq x y z
N THR A 1 -18.82 2.67 9.75
CA THR A 1 -19.50 3.93 9.38
C THR A 1 -19.97 3.96 7.94
N ALA A 2 -19.07 3.83 6.96
CA ALA A 2 -19.42 3.92 5.54
C ALA A 2 -20.54 2.95 5.12
N LEU A 3 -20.45 1.66 5.49
CA LEU A 3 -21.50 0.67 5.23
C LEU A 3 -22.87 1.07 5.80
N ALA A 4 -22.91 1.50 7.07
CA ALA A 4 -24.15 1.90 7.71
C ALA A 4 -24.82 3.11 7.03
N LEU A 5 -24.02 4.08 6.56
CA LEU A 5 -24.53 5.23 5.81
C LEU A 5 -24.99 4.83 4.40
N ASN A 6 -24.25 3.93 3.74
CA ASN A 6 -24.62 3.38 2.44
C ASN A 6 -26.01 2.72 2.50
N ASP A 7 -26.26 1.94 3.55
CA ASP A 7 -27.52 1.24 3.76
C ASP A 7 -28.65 2.20 4.16
N LEU A 8 -28.41 3.08 5.14
CA LEU A 8 -29.42 4.01 5.65
C LEU A 8 -29.94 4.97 4.59
N PHE A 9 -29.06 5.43 3.71
CA PHE A 9 -29.41 6.38 2.64
C PHE A 9 -29.61 5.72 1.28
N HIS A 10 -29.55 4.39 1.19
CA HIS A 10 -29.71 3.62 -0.04
C HIS A 10 -28.81 4.11 -1.19
N LEU A 11 -27.54 4.41 -0.89
CA LEU A 11 -26.62 5.02 -1.85
C LEU A 11 -26.13 4.04 -2.93
N GLY A 12 -26.24 2.74 -2.67
CA GLY A 12 -25.90 1.69 -3.65
C GLY A 12 -24.41 1.61 -4.00
N LEU A 13 -23.54 2.15 -3.15
CA LEU A 13 -22.09 2.12 -3.37
C LEU A 13 -21.53 0.71 -3.13
N THR A 14 -20.59 0.33 -3.97
CA THR A 14 -19.83 -0.91 -3.87
C THR A 14 -18.73 -0.82 -2.81
N GLY A 15 -18.19 -1.98 -2.39
CA GLY A 15 -17.05 -2.04 -1.47
C GLY A 15 -15.86 -1.15 -1.88
N PRO A 16 -15.37 -1.21 -3.13
CA PRO A 16 -14.30 -0.34 -3.61
C PRO A 16 -14.63 1.15 -3.55
N GLU A 17 -15.87 1.54 -3.88
CA GLU A 17 -16.30 2.94 -3.78
C GLU A 17 -16.31 3.43 -2.33
N LEU A 18 -16.81 2.59 -1.41
CA LEU A 18 -16.77 2.87 0.02
C LEU A 18 -15.34 2.96 0.55
N ALA A 19 -14.43 2.13 0.05
CA ALA A 19 -13.01 2.19 0.42
C ALA A 19 -12.36 3.50 -0.03
N VAL A 20 -12.66 3.96 -1.25
CA VAL A 20 -12.17 5.25 -1.76
C VAL A 20 -12.71 6.41 -0.92
N VAL A 21 -13.99 6.40 -0.55
CA VAL A 21 -14.57 7.40 0.35
C VAL A 21 -13.90 7.35 1.73
N GLY A 22 -13.68 6.16 2.29
CA GLY A 22 -12.99 5.97 3.56
C GLY A 22 -11.58 6.54 3.55
N ARG A 23 -10.80 6.27 2.49
CA ARG A 23 -9.45 6.83 2.32
C ARG A 23 -9.49 8.35 2.25
N ARG A 24 -10.46 8.94 1.54
CA ARG A 24 -10.62 10.40 1.48
C ARG A 24 -10.95 10.99 2.84
N ALA A 25 -11.82 10.35 3.63
CA ALA A 25 -12.06 10.79 5.00
C ALA A 25 -10.78 10.76 5.85
N GLU A 26 -9.97 9.70 5.75
CA GLU A 26 -8.71 9.58 6.50
C GLU A 26 -7.68 10.66 6.09
N ASN A 27 -7.53 10.90 4.79
CA ASN A 27 -6.56 11.88 4.28
C ASN A 27 -7.04 13.33 4.48
N ASP A 28 -8.29 13.64 4.10
CA ASP A 28 -8.77 15.03 3.99
C ASP A 28 -9.39 15.54 5.30
N PHE A 29 -9.96 14.66 6.13
CA PHE A 29 -10.60 15.05 7.39
C PHE A 29 -9.76 14.72 8.62
N VAL A 30 -9.20 13.50 8.70
CA VAL A 30 -8.32 13.11 9.82
C VAL A 30 -6.91 13.70 9.63
N GLY A 31 -6.47 13.86 8.38
CA GLY A 31 -5.15 14.41 8.05
C GLY A 31 -4.05 13.35 8.01
N VAL A 32 -4.40 12.06 7.96
CA VAL A 32 -3.42 10.96 7.96
C VAL A 32 -3.17 10.52 6.52
N PRO A 33 -1.94 10.71 5.99
CA PRO A 33 -1.64 10.46 4.58
C PRO A 33 -1.50 8.97 4.27
N CYS A 34 -2.56 8.18 4.35
CA CYS A 34 -2.52 6.73 4.14
C CYS A 34 -2.78 6.28 2.68
N GLY A 35 -2.35 5.06 2.36
CA GLY A 35 -2.75 4.35 1.15
C GLY A 35 -4.21 3.89 1.16
N ILE A 36 -4.58 2.99 0.23
CA ILE A 36 -5.96 2.49 0.06
C ILE A 36 -6.18 1.08 0.63
N MET A 37 -5.08 0.40 1.02
CA MET A 37 -5.07 -1.03 1.33
C MET A 37 -6.01 -1.38 2.49
N ASP A 38 -5.93 -0.66 3.60
CA ASP A 38 -6.73 -0.97 4.80
C ASP A 38 -8.23 -0.82 4.53
N GLN A 39 -8.61 0.22 3.80
CA GLN A 39 -9.99 0.46 3.43
C GLN A 39 -10.50 -0.59 2.42
N MET A 40 -9.66 -0.99 1.45
CA MET A 40 -10.01 -2.06 0.49
C MET A 40 -10.15 -3.41 1.18
N ALA A 41 -9.21 -3.79 2.04
CA ALA A 41 -9.28 -5.04 2.80
C ALA A 41 -10.54 -5.08 3.67
N SER A 42 -10.83 -4.01 4.40
CA SER A 42 -12.03 -3.92 5.25
C SER A 42 -13.34 -4.02 4.46
N ALA A 43 -13.41 -3.37 3.29
CA ALA A 43 -14.63 -3.29 2.49
C ALA A 43 -14.82 -4.45 1.49
N CYS A 44 -13.75 -5.15 1.10
CA CYS A 44 -13.77 -6.08 -0.04
C CYS A 44 -13.28 -7.49 0.26
N CYS A 45 -12.64 -7.77 1.41
CA CYS A 45 -12.22 -9.15 1.73
C CYS A 45 -13.45 -10.05 1.94
N VAL A 46 -13.30 -11.32 1.54
CA VAL A 46 -14.29 -12.36 1.78
C VAL A 46 -13.68 -13.47 2.64
N GLU A 47 -14.53 -14.19 3.36
CA GLU A 47 -14.10 -15.29 4.23
C GLU A 47 -13.27 -16.34 3.46
N GLY A 48 -12.20 -16.84 4.09
CA GLY A 48 -11.32 -17.86 3.52
C GLY A 48 -10.44 -17.39 2.35
N HIS A 49 -10.30 -16.07 2.15
CA HIS A 49 -9.49 -15.50 1.07
C HIS A 49 -8.58 -14.38 1.55
N ALA A 50 -7.42 -14.27 0.91
CA ALA A 50 -6.59 -13.08 0.92
C ALA A 50 -6.95 -12.20 -0.30
N LEU A 51 -6.84 -10.88 -0.14
CA LEU A 51 -7.09 -9.93 -1.21
C LEU A 51 -5.78 -9.61 -1.94
N HIS A 52 -5.68 -9.99 -3.21
CA HIS A 52 -4.67 -9.46 -4.11
C HIS A 52 -5.22 -8.17 -4.74
N LEU A 53 -4.48 -7.07 -4.57
CA LEU A 53 -4.92 -5.72 -4.93
C LEU A 53 -3.82 -5.01 -5.73
N ASP A 54 -4.10 -4.64 -6.97
CA ASP A 54 -3.27 -3.66 -7.68
C ASP A 54 -3.72 -2.24 -7.25
N THR A 55 -2.85 -1.55 -6.52
CA THR A 55 -3.16 -0.20 -6.01
C THR A 55 -3.11 0.89 -7.09
N ARG A 56 -2.62 0.59 -8.30
CA ARG A 56 -2.61 1.52 -9.44
C ARG A 56 -4.01 1.70 -10.02
N ASP A 57 -4.69 0.61 -10.32
CA ASP A 57 -6.00 0.61 -10.99
C ASP A 57 -7.16 0.11 -10.10
N LEU A 58 -6.83 -0.32 -8.88
CA LEU A 58 -7.76 -0.91 -7.90
C LEU A 58 -8.39 -2.23 -8.35
N SER A 59 -7.81 -2.90 -9.35
CA SER A 59 -8.18 -4.27 -9.68
C SER A 59 -7.90 -5.20 -8.51
N LEU A 60 -8.83 -6.12 -8.28
CA LEU A 60 -8.80 -7.00 -7.12
C LEU A 60 -9.10 -8.44 -7.50
N ARG A 61 -8.48 -9.37 -6.77
CA ARG A 61 -8.71 -10.80 -6.90
C ARG A 61 -8.72 -11.44 -5.53
N GLN A 62 -9.75 -12.24 -5.27
CA GLN A 62 -9.81 -13.08 -4.08
C GLN A 62 -8.92 -14.30 -4.31
N VAL A 63 -7.93 -14.49 -3.44
CA VAL A 63 -7.00 -15.62 -3.47
C VAL A 63 -7.38 -16.57 -2.33
N PRO A 64 -7.78 -17.81 -2.59
CA PRO A 64 -8.08 -18.77 -1.54
C PRO A 64 -6.94 -18.86 -0.53
N PHE A 65 -7.27 -18.68 0.75
CA PHE A 65 -6.30 -18.62 1.84
C PHE A 65 -6.84 -19.40 3.03
N ASP A 66 -6.48 -20.67 3.09
CA ASP A 66 -6.82 -21.58 4.18
C ASP A 66 -5.54 -22.23 4.73
N PRO A 67 -4.82 -21.54 5.63
CA PRO A 67 -3.63 -22.12 6.26
C PRO A 67 -3.97 -23.37 7.09
N ALA A 68 -5.17 -23.45 7.67
CA ALA A 68 -5.57 -24.57 8.52
C ALA A 68 -5.67 -25.87 7.71
N ALA A 69 -6.22 -25.83 6.49
CA ALA A 69 -6.23 -26.96 5.56
C ALA A 69 -4.81 -27.43 5.18
N GLN A 70 -3.80 -26.58 5.32
CA GLN A 70 -2.38 -26.91 5.10
C GLN A 70 -1.64 -27.30 6.39
N GLY A 71 -2.35 -27.44 7.53
CA GLY A 71 -1.71 -27.69 8.83
C GLY A 71 -0.90 -26.51 9.37
N LEU A 72 -1.17 -25.30 8.86
CA LEU A 72 -0.52 -24.05 9.24
C LEU A 72 -1.46 -23.20 10.11
N THR A 73 -0.89 -22.24 10.84
CA THR A 73 -1.65 -21.27 11.63
C THR A 73 -1.09 -19.87 11.40
N LEU A 74 -1.96 -18.90 11.14
CA LEU A 74 -1.60 -17.50 11.08
C LEU A 74 -1.60 -16.91 12.50
N LEU A 75 -0.43 -16.57 13.00
CA LEU A 75 -0.27 -15.92 14.31
C LEU A 75 -0.02 -14.43 14.12
N VAL A 76 -0.88 -13.60 14.70
CA VAL A 76 -0.67 -12.15 14.79
C VAL A 76 -0.07 -11.83 16.17
N VAL A 77 1.14 -11.28 16.19
CA VAL A 77 1.86 -10.93 17.43
C VAL A 77 1.89 -9.41 17.58
N ASP A 78 1.14 -8.89 18.56
CA ASP A 78 1.17 -7.48 18.93
C ASP A 78 2.39 -7.18 19.82
N THR A 79 3.30 -6.33 19.33
CA THR A 79 4.51 -5.92 20.06
C THR A 79 4.21 -5.06 21.28
N ARG A 80 2.98 -4.51 21.39
CA ARG A 80 2.52 -3.57 22.42
C ARG A 80 3.32 -2.27 22.51
N VAL A 81 4.26 -2.03 21.58
CA VAL A 81 5.01 -0.78 21.49
C VAL A 81 4.10 0.25 20.85
N LYS A 82 3.73 1.27 21.63
CA LYS A 82 3.02 2.44 21.12
C LYS A 82 4.07 3.45 20.68
N HIS A 83 4.43 3.43 19.41
CA HIS A 83 5.07 4.59 18.82
C HIS A 83 4.05 5.74 18.91
N ALA A 84 4.43 6.88 19.50
CA ALA A 84 3.70 8.11 19.25
C ALA A 84 3.64 8.23 17.72
N LEU A 85 2.44 8.38 17.16
CA LEU A 85 2.19 8.56 15.73
C LEU A 85 3.03 9.75 15.26
N GLY A 86 4.28 9.47 14.90
CA GLY A 86 5.20 10.42 14.33
C GLY A 86 4.91 10.40 12.86
N ASP A 87 3.93 11.19 12.44
CA ASP A 87 3.53 11.37 11.03
C ASP A 87 4.74 11.60 10.10
N GLY A 88 5.85 12.11 10.66
CA GLY A 88 7.12 12.31 9.98
C GLY A 88 7.69 11.05 9.32
N ALA A 89 7.69 9.89 9.96
CA ALA A 89 8.39 8.71 9.39
C ALA A 89 7.66 8.14 8.17
N TYR A 90 6.33 8.19 8.13
CA TYR A 90 5.57 7.78 6.96
C TYR A 90 5.71 8.82 5.84
N ALA A 91 5.52 10.11 6.16
CA ALA A 91 5.67 11.19 5.20
C ALA A 91 7.06 11.22 4.56
N GLU A 92 8.11 10.99 5.35
CA GLU A 92 9.50 10.88 4.87
C GLU A 92 9.67 9.74 3.86
N ARG A 93 9.14 8.55 4.15
CA ARG A 93 9.20 7.41 3.22
C ARG A 93 8.49 7.72 1.92
N ARG A 94 7.30 8.31 1.99
CA ARG A 94 6.54 8.72 0.82
C ARG A 94 7.31 9.73 -0.03
N ALA A 95 7.81 10.79 0.60
CA ALA A 95 8.60 11.81 -0.08
C ALA A 95 9.88 11.22 -0.71
N GLY A 96 10.54 10.29 -0.02
CA GLY A 96 11.71 9.59 -0.57
C GLY A 96 11.38 8.69 -1.76
N CYS A 97 10.21 8.05 -1.79
CA CYS A 97 9.74 7.29 -2.96
C CYS A 97 9.44 8.21 -4.14
N GLU A 98 8.75 9.33 -3.89
CA GLU A 98 8.42 10.35 -4.90
C GLU A 98 9.69 10.98 -5.50
N GLU A 99 10.69 11.28 -4.65
CA GLU A 99 11.99 11.77 -5.09
C GLU A 99 12.75 10.74 -5.92
N GLY A 100 12.75 9.47 -5.50
CA GLY A 100 13.33 8.38 -6.28
C GLY A 100 12.71 8.24 -7.67
N ALA A 101 11.38 8.30 -7.76
CA ALA A 101 10.68 8.28 -9.05
C ALA A 101 11.04 9.50 -9.91
N ARG A 102 11.10 10.70 -9.31
CA ARG A 102 11.49 11.94 -9.98
C ARG A 102 12.90 11.87 -10.56
N LEU A 103 13.88 11.39 -9.79
CA LEU A 103 15.28 11.27 -10.22
C LEU A 103 15.46 10.23 -11.33
N LEU A 104 14.64 9.18 -11.34
CA LEU A 104 14.62 8.16 -12.39
C LEU A 104 13.80 8.58 -13.63
N GLY A 105 13.09 9.71 -13.57
CA GLY A 105 12.26 10.19 -14.67
C GLY A 105 11.01 9.34 -14.92
N ILE A 106 10.50 8.64 -13.90
CA ILE A 106 9.31 7.79 -13.99
C ILE A 106 8.16 8.36 -13.14
N PRO A 107 6.89 8.16 -13.52
CA PRO A 107 5.75 8.67 -12.75
C PRO A 107 5.63 8.04 -11.36
N MET A 108 5.82 6.72 -11.27
CA MET A 108 5.74 5.96 -10.03
C MET A 108 6.82 4.88 -10.00
N LEU A 109 7.26 4.48 -8.81
CA LEU A 109 8.22 3.37 -8.67
C LEU A 109 7.68 2.04 -9.22
N ARG A 110 6.35 1.86 -9.30
CA ARG A 110 5.70 0.71 -9.97
C ARG A 110 5.96 0.66 -11.48
N ASP A 111 6.44 1.76 -12.07
CA ASP A 111 6.78 1.82 -13.50
C ASP A 111 8.22 1.37 -13.78
N LEU A 112 9.00 1.05 -12.74
CA LEU A 112 10.36 0.50 -12.87
C LEU A 112 10.30 -1.05 -12.86
N PRO A 113 10.62 -1.72 -13.99
CA PRO A 113 10.74 -3.17 -14.00
C PRO A 113 11.85 -3.65 -13.07
N HIS A 114 11.61 -4.77 -12.37
CA HIS A 114 12.54 -5.29 -11.37
C HIS A 114 13.91 -5.65 -11.97
N GLU A 115 13.97 -6.13 -13.22
CA GLU A 115 15.21 -6.41 -13.93
C GLU A 115 16.12 -5.19 -14.08
N ASN A 116 15.54 -3.99 -14.09
CA ASN A 116 16.27 -2.73 -14.21
C ASN A 116 16.63 -2.12 -12.85
N LEU A 117 16.24 -2.75 -11.73
CA LEU A 117 16.44 -2.21 -10.39
C LEU A 117 17.91 -1.95 -10.09
N ALA A 118 18.81 -2.88 -10.41
CA ALA A 118 20.24 -2.70 -10.17
C ALA A 118 20.79 -1.44 -10.87
N THR A 119 20.46 -1.25 -12.14
CA THR A 119 20.86 -0.07 -12.91
C THR A 119 20.26 1.21 -12.34
N ALA A 120 18.97 1.20 -11.98
CA ALA A 120 18.29 2.35 -11.38
C ALA A 120 18.95 2.78 -10.07
N LEU A 121 19.36 1.84 -9.21
CA LEU A 121 20.06 2.16 -7.96
C LEU A 121 21.43 2.79 -8.22
N THR A 122 22.17 2.33 -9.23
CA THR A 122 23.43 2.98 -9.65
C THR A 122 23.17 4.40 -10.16
N THR A 123 22.15 4.59 -11.01
CA THR A 123 21.78 5.93 -11.50
C THR A 123 21.45 6.90 -10.38
N LEU A 124 20.72 6.45 -9.35
CA LEU A 124 20.41 7.28 -8.18
C LEU A 124 21.67 7.64 -7.38
N ALA A 125 22.58 6.67 -7.18
CA ALA A 125 23.85 6.92 -6.49
C ALA A 125 24.73 7.92 -7.26
N ASP A 126 24.85 7.75 -8.58
CA ASP A 126 25.63 8.65 -9.44
C ASP A 126 25.04 10.06 -9.51
N ALA A 127 23.71 10.18 -9.37
CA ALA A 127 23.00 11.45 -9.27
C ALA A 127 23.13 12.12 -7.88
N GLY A 128 23.80 11.49 -6.92
CA GLY A 128 23.96 12.01 -5.56
C GLY A 128 22.69 11.94 -4.72
N ALA A 129 21.79 11.00 -5.00
CA ALA A 129 20.60 10.78 -4.19
C ALA A 129 20.97 10.40 -2.74
N ASP A 130 20.11 10.77 -1.80
CA ASP A 130 20.26 10.36 -0.40
C ASP A 130 20.15 8.82 -0.26
N GLU A 131 20.91 8.23 0.65
CA GLU A 131 20.90 6.77 0.87
C GLU A 131 19.51 6.26 1.28
N SER A 132 18.70 7.06 1.98
CA SER A 132 17.33 6.70 2.30
C SER A 132 16.47 6.52 1.04
N VAL A 133 16.61 7.41 0.06
CA VAL A 133 15.90 7.32 -1.24
C VAL A 133 16.28 6.04 -1.96
N ILE A 134 17.58 5.73 -2.05
CA ILE A 134 18.08 4.50 -2.67
C ILE A 134 17.49 3.26 -1.98
N ARG A 135 17.44 3.26 -0.64
CA ARG A 135 16.83 2.18 0.15
C ARG A 135 15.34 2.04 -0.08
N TYR A 136 14.60 3.16 -0.17
CA TYR A 136 13.17 3.14 -0.43
C TYR A 136 12.84 2.62 -1.83
N VAL A 137 13.58 3.04 -2.85
CA VAL A 137 13.42 2.52 -4.22
C VAL A 137 13.69 1.02 -4.27
N ARG A 138 14.80 0.58 -3.67
CA ARG A 138 15.15 -0.85 -3.58
C ARG A 138 14.02 -1.65 -2.92
N HIS A 139 13.50 -1.15 -1.81
CA HIS A 139 12.45 -1.82 -1.06
C HIS A 139 11.16 -1.90 -1.88
N VAL A 140 10.64 -0.78 -2.37
CA VAL A 140 9.32 -0.73 -3.03
C VAL A 140 9.31 -1.55 -4.33
N VAL A 141 10.35 -1.44 -5.16
CA VAL A 141 10.42 -2.20 -6.42
C VAL A 141 10.61 -3.69 -6.15
N GLY A 142 11.46 -4.04 -5.18
CA GLY A 142 11.66 -5.43 -4.78
C GLY A 142 10.41 -6.05 -4.15
N ASP A 143 9.67 -5.29 -3.36
CA ASP A 143 8.43 -5.74 -2.72
C ASP A 143 7.31 -5.92 -3.75
N ASN A 144 7.13 -4.98 -4.68
CA ASN A 144 6.20 -5.12 -5.80
C ASN A 144 6.44 -6.43 -6.57
N HIS A 145 7.71 -6.72 -6.93
CA HIS A 145 8.05 -7.96 -7.63
C HIS A 145 7.74 -9.23 -6.83
N ARG A 146 7.83 -9.19 -5.49
CA ARG A 146 7.54 -10.33 -4.62
C ARG A 146 6.06 -10.67 -4.54
N VAL A 147 5.18 -9.72 -4.83
CA VAL A 147 3.73 -9.83 -4.64
C VAL A 147 2.92 -9.77 -5.94
N GLU A 148 3.60 -9.66 -7.09
CA GLU A 148 2.99 -9.73 -8.43
C GLU A 148 2.35 -11.10 -8.73
#